data_AF-Q66NB8-F1
#
_entry.id   AF-Q66NB8-F1
#
_cell.length_a   1.000
_cell.length_b   1.000
_cell.length_c   1.000
_cell.angle_alpha   90.00
_cell.angle_beta   90.00
_cell.angle_gamma   90.00
#
_symmetry.space_group_name_H-M   'P 1'
#
loop_
_entity.id
_entity.type
_entity.pdbx_description
1 polymer ?
#
loop_
_entity_poly.entity_id
_entity_poly.type
_entity_poly.pdbx_seq_one_letter_code
_entity_poly.pdbx_strand_id
1 'polypeptide(L)'
;MAFTKSLLTILTAAGLALAQSSTQFCDSSSGICFQGYTDPDFDVTVGFVLPPISTPPSDEFIVQLVAPVSNGYTGISVGGTMADSLLFTLWPYNNELILGPRWTSGYVLPTAYAGPQITLLPSSSINSTHIKATFRCQNCTIWEGGSLGSGDLTSFQVVAYVVATTTKPSDPADVDSVIQEHDDFNFFGLDLSMAHSDSYSSYIGGSVTTSAPASTTTHPTSTSHSSTVISTTSSAPSATQTEWGQCGGTGFTGPTVCASGLTCVAVSPPYYYQCQV
;
A
#
# COMPACT_ATOMS: atom_id res chain seq x y z
N MET A 1 67.72 -11.93 35.21
CA MET A 1 66.39 -11.28 35.16
C MET A 1 65.96 -11.26 33.71
N ALA A 2 65.06 -12.16 33.32
CA ALA A 2 64.56 -12.28 31.95
C ALA A 2 63.32 -11.39 31.78
N PHE A 3 63.35 -10.47 30.82
CA PHE A 3 62.18 -9.68 30.41
C PHE A 3 61.67 -10.22 29.08
N THR A 4 60.62 -11.03 29.15
CA THR A 4 59.77 -11.39 28.00
C THR A 4 58.75 -10.27 27.77
N LYS A 5 58.86 -9.56 26.64
CA LYS A 5 57.82 -8.64 26.16
C LYS A 5 56.80 -9.44 25.36
N SER A 6 55.62 -9.68 25.92
CA SER A 6 54.45 -10.13 25.14
C SER A 6 53.91 -8.96 24.33
N LEU A 7 53.92 -9.11 23.01
CA LEU A 7 53.24 -8.23 22.07
C LEU A 7 51.79 -8.72 21.95
N LEU A 8 50.83 -7.93 22.40
CA LEU A 8 49.40 -8.24 22.29
C LEU A 8 48.89 -7.72 20.94
N THR A 9 48.64 -8.61 19.99
CA THR A 9 48.01 -8.28 18.71
C THR A 9 46.51 -8.12 18.92
N ILE A 10 46.00 -6.89 18.78
CA ILE A 10 44.56 -6.61 18.78
C ILE A 10 44.03 -6.91 17.38
N LEU A 11 43.28 -8.00 17.24
CA LEU A 11 42.54 -8.33 16.01
C LEU A 11 41.20 -7.58 16.05
N THR A 12 41.12 -6.44 15.36
CA THR A 12 39.85 -5.75 15.10
C THR A 12 39.07 -6.52 14.05
N ALA A 13 38.04 -7.27 14.48
CA ALA A 13 37.02 -7.80 13.58
C ALA A 13 36.10 -6.64 13.17
N ALA A 14 36.37 -6.05 12.00
CA ALA A 14 35.38 -5.21 11.33
C ALA A 14 34.28 -6.14 10.79
N GLY A 15 33.17 -6.25 11.52
CA GLY A 15 31.97 -6.89 10.99
C GLY A 15 31.44 -6.04 9.83
N LEU A 16 31.46 -6.59 8.62
CA LEU A 16 30.74 -6.02 7.49
C LEU A 16 29.24 -6.25 7.78
N ALA A 17 28.54 -5.19 8.19
CA ALA A 17 27.09 -5.21 8.16
C ALA A 17 26.65 -5.18 6.68
N LEU A 18 26.23 -6.33 6.16
CA LEU A 18 25.57 -6.40 4.86
C LEU A 18 24.18 -5.79 5.03
N ALA A 19 23.94 -4.61 4.42
CA ALA A 19 22.59 -4.09 4.30
C ALA A 19 21.81 -5.00 3.33
N GLN A 20 20.60 -5.44 3.72
CA GLN A 20 19.70 -6.19 2.84
C GLN A 20 19.23 -5.27 1.72
N SER A 21 19.85 -5.40 0.55
CA SER A 21 19.57 -4.59 -0.63
C SER A 21 18.90 -5.43 -1.72
N SER A 22 18.01 -4.80 -2.46
CA SER A 22 17.37 -5.39 -3.63
C SER A 22 18.37 -5.71 -4.75
N THR A 23 18.07 -6.75 -5.53
CA THR A 23 18.75 -7.12 -6.77
C THR A 23 17.71 -7.41 -7.86
N GLN A 24 18.16 -7.36 -9.11
CA GLN A 24 17.30 -7.74 -10.22
C GLN A 24 17.11 -9.26 -10.26
N PHE A 25 15.87 -9.70 -10.44
CA PHE A 25 15.54 -11.08 -10.76
C PHE A 25 14.43 -11.14 -11.81
N CYS A 26 14.37 -12.21 -12.61
CA CYS A 26 13.35 -12.37 -13.64
C CYS A 26 12.51 -13.62 -13.37
N ASP A 27 11.20 -13.44 -13.24
CA ASP A 27 10.26 -14.54 -13.07
C ASP A 27 10.02 -15.21 -14.43
N SER A 28 10.53 -16.43 -14.58
CA SER A 28 10.46 -17.18 -15.84
C SER A 28 9.03 -17.50 -16.28
N SER A 29 8.07 -17.55 -15.35
CA SER A 29 6.67 -17.86 -15.67
C SER A 29 5.92 -16.69 -16.33
N SER A 30 6.31 -15.46 -16.02
CA SER A 30 5.71 -14.23 -16.54
C SER A 30 6.59 -13.52 -17.56
N GLY A 31 7.91 -13.76 -17.55
CA GLY A 31 8.88 -12.97 -18.30
C GLY A 31 9.13 -11.57 -17.73
N ILE A 32 8.60 -11.26 -16.54
CA ILE A 32 8.79 -9.96 -15.88
C ILE A 32 10.09 -9.98 -15.09
N CYS A 33 10.92 -8.96 -15.29
CA CYS A 33 12.08 -8.70 -14.43
C CYS A 33 11.71 -7.64 -13.39
N PHE A 34 11.98 -7.98 -12.13
CA PHE A 34 11.73 -7.16 -10.96
C PHE A 34 13.05 -6.72 -10.33
N GLN A 35 13.02 -5.60 -9.63
CA GLN A 35 14.01 -5.24 -8.63
C GLN A 35 13.43 -5.59 -7.25
N GLY A 36 14.11 -6.43 -6.47
CA GLY A 36 13.52 -6.92 -5.23
C GLY A 36 14.43 -7.76 -4.36
N TYR A 37 13.86 -8.44 -3.39
CA TYR A 37 14.58 -9.21 -2.38
C TYR A 37 13.84 -10.51 -2.06
N THR A 38 14.61 -11.56 -1.78
CA THR A 38 14.12 -12.82 -1.22
C THR A 38 14.74 -13.00 0.14
N ASP A 39 13.90 -13.10 1.17
CA ASP A 39 14.30 -13.46 2.51
C ASP A 39 14.48 -14.99 2.59
N PRO A 40 15.69 -15.50 2.87
CA PRO A 40 15.95 -16.93 2.95
C PRO A 40 15.42 -17.59 4.22
N ASP A 41 15.12 -16.82 5.28
CA ASP A 41 14.63 -17.31 6.55
C ASP A 41 13.10 -17.42 6.54
N PHE A 42 12.42 -16.44 5.95
CA PHE A 42 10.95 -16.43 5.81
C PHE A 42 10.44 -17.03 4.49
N ASP A 43 11.32 -17.29 3.52
CA ASP A 43 10.99 -17.72 2.15
C ASP A 43 10.00 -16.77 1.46
N VAL A 44 10.13 -15.47 1.76
CA VAL A 44 9.30 -14.41 1.18
C VAL A 44 10.09 -13.68 0.10
N THR A 45 9.51 -13.57 -1.09
CA THR A 45 10.06 -12.76 -2.18
C THR A 45 9.17 -11.57 -2.46
N VAL A 46 9.76 -10.37 -2.48
CA VAL A 46 9.09 -9.12 -2.87
C VAL A 46 9.85 -8.49 -4.03
N GLY A 47 9.18 -8.26 -5.15
CA GLY A 47 9.76 -7.60 -6.33
C GLY A 47 8.90 -6.47 -6.85
N PHE A 48 9.52 -5.39 -7.29
CA PHE A 48 8.88 -4.23 -7.91
C PHE A 48 9.34 -4.08 -9.35
N VAL A 49 8.42 -3.66 -10.21
CA VAL A 49 8.76 -3.07 -11.49
C VAL A 49 7.87 -1.86 -11.74
N LEU A 50 8.47 -0.75 -12.16
CA LEU A 50 7.80 0.51 -12.45
C LEU A 50 7.78 0.75 -13.96
N PRO A 51 6.82 1.56 -14.46
CA PRO A 51 6.85 2.07 -15.83
C PRO A 51 8.13 2.84 -16.12
N PRO A 52 8.46 3.11 -17.39
CA PRO A 52 9.58 4.00 -17.73
C PRO A 52 9.46 5.35 -17.02
N ILE A 53 10.61 5.94 -16.67
CA ILE A 53 10.66 7.26 -16.02
C ILE A 53 9.92 8.28 -16.89
N SER A 54 8.97 9.00 -16.28
CA SER A 54 8.12 9.99 -16.95
C SER A 54 7.99 11.26 -16.13
N THR A 55 7.53 12.34 -16.76
CA THR A 55 7.15 13.58 -16.09
C THR A 55 5.75 14.00 -16.55
N PRO A 56 4.73 13.99 -15.66
CA PRO A 56 4.79 13.60 -14.24
C PRO A 56 5.19 12.13 -14.04
N PRO A 57 5.72 11.75 -12.86
CA PRO A 57 5.97 10.36 -12.51
C PRO A 57 4.69 9.54 -12.60
N SER A 58 4.82 8.25 -12.92
CA SER A 58 3.67 7.34 -12.97
C SER A 58 3.03 7.15 -11.60
N ASP A 59 1.74 6.86 -11.59
CA ASP A 59 0.94 6.54 -10.41
C ASP A 59 0.82 5.03 -10.15
N GLU A 60 1.52 4.20 -10.92
CA GLU A 60 1.38 2.75 -10.88
C GLU A 60 2.71 1.97 -10.84
N PHE A 61 2.62 0.73 -10.37
CA PHE A 61 3.70 -0.25 -10.39
C PHE A 61 3.12 -1.67 -10.49
N ILE A 62 3.97 -2.66 -10.79
CA ILE A 62 3.65 -4.07 -10.60
C ILE A 62 4.49 -4.58 -9.43
N VAL A 63 3.87 -5.32 -8.53
CA VAL A 63 4.54 -6.04 -7.45
C VAL A 63 4.37 -7.54 -7.64
N GLN A 64 5.42 -8.29 -7.33
CA GLN A 64 5.34 -9.71 -7.06
C GLN A 64 5.58 -9.95 -5.57
N LEU A 65 4.65 -10.65 -4.92
CA LEU A 65 4.73 -11.12 -3.55
C LEU A 65 4.57 -12.64 -3.54
N VAL A 66 5.63 -13.34 -3.13
CA VAL A 66 5.66 -14.80 -2.98
C VAL A 66 5.89 -15.11 -1.52
N ALA A 67 5.11 -16.04 -0.96
CA ALA A 67 5.27 -16.49 0.42
C ALA A 67 4.82 -17.95 0.59
N PRO A 68 5.27 -18.65 1.64
CA PRO A 68 4.81 -19.99 1.95
C PRO A 68 3.30 -20.07 2.10
N VAL A 69 2.68 -21.08 1.48
CA VAL A 69 1.23 -21.34 1.57
C VAL A 69 0.78 -21.72 2.98
N SER A 70 1.73 -22.13 3.84
CA SER A 70 1.49 -22.43 5.25
C SER A 70 1.23 -21.19 6.11
N ASN A 71 1.66 -20.01 5.66
CA ASN A 71 1.41 -18.76 6.38
C ASN A 71 -0.08 -18.49 6.42
N GLY A 72 -0.58 -18.00 7.55
CA GLY A 72 -1.97 -17.58 7.63
C GLY A 72 -2.24 -16.32 6.83
N TYR A 73 -1.30 -15.37 6.83
CA TYR A 73 -1.21 -14.31 5.84
C TYR A 73 0.24 -13.80 5.70
N THR A 74 0.51 -13.10 4.61
CA THR A 74 1.68 -12.24 4.44
C THR A 74 1.22 -10.84 4.05
N GLY A 75 2.09 -9.86 4.13
CA GLY A 75 1.80 -8.52 3.65
C GLY A 75 3.05 -7.72 3.37
N ILE A 76 2.86 -6.58 2.69
CA ILE A 76 3.93 -5.64 2.37
C ILE A 76 3.51 -4.23 2.77
N SER A 77 4.48 -3.43 3.19
CA SER A 77 4.40 -1.98 3.27
C SER A 77 5.31 -1.40 2.21
N VAL A 78 4.73 -0.70 1.23
CA VAL A 78 5.52 -0.12 0.13
C VAL A 78 6.27 1.14 0.56
N GLY A 79 5.85 1.80 1.65
CA GLY A 79 6.55 2.94 2.25
C GLY A 79 7.49 2.57 3.39
N GLY A 80 7.55 1.30 3.81
CA GLY A 80 8.51 0.80 4.80
C GLY A 80 8.08 0.92 6.26
N THR A 81 6.95 1.56 6.55
CA THR A 81 6.36 1.66 7.89
C THR A 81 4.99 1.00 7.93
N MET A 82 4.52 0.57 9.11
CA MET A 82 3.14 0.09 9.24
C MET A 82 2.15 1.27 9.20
N ALA A 83 2.39 2.26 10.05
CA ALA A 83 1.61 3.49 10.08
C ALA A 83 1.93 4.38 8.88
N ASP A 84 0.92 5.09 8.38
CA ASP A 84 1.01 6.11 7.32
C ASP A 84 1.63 5.59 6.02
N SER A 85 1.48 4.28 5.77
CA SER A 85 1.98 3.61 4.59
C SER A 85 0.87 2.85 3.86
N LEU A 86 0.97 2.80 2.53
CA LEU A 86 0.15 1.90 1.75
C LEU A 86 0.58 0.45 2.01
N LEU A 87 -0.34 -0.34 2.55
CA LEU A 87 -0.12 -1.74 2.88
C LEU A 87 -0.88 -2.63 1.91
N PHE A 88 -0.37 -3.84 1.70
CA PHE A 88 -1.12 -4.92 1.05
C PHE A 88 -1.05 -6.16 1.91
N THR A 89 -2.17 -6.85 2.04
CA THR A 89 -2.25 -8.16 2.71
C THR A 89 -2.63 -9.23 1.71
N LEU A 90 -2.06 -10.41 1.85
CA LEU A 90 -2.23 -11.53 0.94
C LEU A 90 -2.37 -12.85 1.70
N TRP A 91 -3.36 -13.66 1.34
CA TRP A 91 -3.51 -15.04 1.77
C TRP A 91 -4.28 -15.87 0.74
N PRO A 92 -4.18 -17.22 0.78
CA PRO A 92 -5.01 -18.09 -0.05
C PRO A 92 -6.34 -18.42 0.64
N TYR A 93 -7.42 -18.49 -0.14
CA TYR A 93 -8.69 -19.07 0.31
C TYR A 93 -9.41 -19.72 -0.87
N ASN A 94 -9.86 -20.98 -0.70
CA ASN A 94 -10.58 -21.73 -1.74
C ASN A 94 -9.93 -21.71 -3.14
N ASN A 95 -8.60 -21.82 -3.18
CA ASN A 95 -7.81 -21.78 -4.43
C ASN A 95 -7.84 -20.42 -5.16
N GLU A 96 -8.17 -19.35 -4.43
CA GLU A 96 -8.08 -17.96 -4.86
C GLU A 96 -7.11 -17.18 -3.96
N LEU A 97 -6.48 -16.15 -4.53
CA LEU A 97 -5.63 -15.22 -3.78
C LEU A 97 -6.50 -14.06 -3.30
N ILE A 98 -6.56 -13.88 -1.99
CA ILE A 98 -7.24 -12.74 -1.38
C ILE A 98 -6.18 -11.67 -1.13
N LEU A 99 -6.25 -10.59 -1.90
CA LEU A 99 -5.29 -9.50 -1.93
C LEU A 99 -6.05 -8.17 -1.87
N GLY A 100 -5.63 -7.26 -1.00
CA GLY A 100 -6.23 -5.93 -0.96
C GLY A 100 -5.36 -4.86 -0.29
N PRO A 101 -5.60 -3.59 -0.64
CA PRO A 101 -4.92 -2.45 -0.04
C PRO A 101 -5.47 -2.19 1.37
N ARG A 102 -4.57 -1.88 2.30
CA ARG A 102 -4.90 -1.45 3.66
C ARG A 102 -4.10 -0.24 4.08
N TRP A 103 -4.58 0.45 5.11
CA TRP A 103 -3.92 1.60 5.69
C TRP A 103 -4.28 1.76 7.18
N THR A 104 -3.39 2.39 7.94
CA THR A 104 -3.59 2.75 9.34
C THR A 104 -2.70 3.94 9.71
N SER A 105 -3.14 4.79 10.64
CA SER A 105 -2.35 5.89 11.20
C SER A 105 -1.47 5.48 12.38
N GLY A 106 -1.48 4.20 12.77
CA GLY A 106 -0.75 3.69 13.93
C GLY A 106 -0.61 2.17 13.96
N TYR A 107 -0.05 1.65 15.05
CA TYR A 107 0.11 0.21 15.29
C TYR A 107 -1.20 -0.41 15.80
N VAL A 108 -2.22 -0.36 14.95
CA VAL A 108 -3.56 -0.95 15.17
C VAL A 108 -3.98 -1.66 13.88
N LEU A 109 -5.04 -2.47 13.95
CA LEU A 109 -5.57 -3.20 12.80
C LEU A 109 -5.74 -2.28 11.57
N PRO A 110 -4.98 -2.51 10.49
CA PRO A 110 -5.19 -1.78 9.26
C PRO A 110 -6.53 -2.12 8.63
N THR A 111 -7.26 -1.10 8.20
CA THR A 111 -8.55 -1.22 7.53
C THR A 111 -8.39 -1.12 6.02
N ALA A 112 -9.44 -1.47 5.28
CA ALA A 112 -9.52 -1.27 3.83
C ALA A 112 -9.10 0.14 3.44
N TYR A 113 -8.30 0.27 2.37
CA TYR A 113 -7.85 1.57 1.87
C TYR A 113 -8.38 1.83 0.46
N ALA A 114 -9.23 2.84 0.34
CA ALA A 114 -9.83 3.23 -0.94
C ALA A 114 -8.84 4.04 -1.80
N GLY A 115 -8.97 3.94 -3.12
CA GLY A 115 -8.12 4.67 -4.07
C GLY A 115 -7.30 3.74 -4.97
N PRO A 116 -6.41 2.91 -4.40
CA PRO A 116 -5.64 1.93 -5.17
C PRO A 116 -6.54 0.99 -5.99
N GLN A 117 -6.17 0.77 -7.25
CA GLN A 117 -6.80 -0.22 -8.13
C GLN A 117 -5.87 -1.40 -8.32
N ILE A 118 -6.28 -2.55 -7.80
CA ILE A 118 -5.46 -3.76 -7.78
C ILE A 118 -5.95 -4.72 -8.85
N THR A 119 -5.04 -5.15 -9.72
CA THR A 119 -5.35 -6.12 -10.76
C THR A 119 -4.34 -7.27 -10.70
N LEU A 120 -4.81 -8.48 -10.39
CA LEU A 120 -3.97 -9.68 -10.44
C LEU A 120 -3.58 -9.96 -11.91
N LEU A 121 -2.29 -10.25 -12.09
CA LEU A 121 -1.73 -10.67 -13.36
C LEU A 121 -1.77 -12.21 -13.49
N PRO A 122 -1.84 -12.78 -14.71
CA PRO A 122 -2.01 -14.22 -14.93
C PRO A 122 -0.92 -15.12 -14.35
N SER A 123 0.27 -14.58 -14.08
CA SER A 123 1.37 -15.34 -13.47
C SER A 123 1.16 -15.63 -11.98
N SER A 124 0.13 -15.04 -11.38
CA SER A 124 -0.26 -15.33 -10.01
C SER A 124 -0.72 -16.78 -9.87
N SER A 125 -0.34 -17.43 -8.77
CA SER A 125 -0.63 -18.85 -8.58
C SER A 125 -0.66 -19.25 -7.11
N ILE A 126 -1.30 -20.39 -6.86
CA ILE A 126 -1.26 -21.11 -5.60
C ILE A 126 -0.79 -22.52 -5.93
N ASN A 127 0.20 -23.02 -5.22
CA ASN A 127 0.65 -24.40 -5.32
C ASN A 127 0.81 -25.02 -3.92
N SER A 128 1.38 -26.23 -3.87
CA SER A 128 1.52 -26.98 -2.61
C SER A 128 2.50 -26.36 -1.62
N THR A 129 3.36 -25.43 -2.03
CA THR A 129 4.37 -24.81 -1.17
C THR A 129 4.20 -23.31 -1.03
N HIS A 130 3.71 -22.61 -2.07
CA HIS A 130 3.70 -21.16 -2.12
C HIS A 130 2.40 -20.59 -2.69
N ILE A 131 2.08 -19.40 -2.20
CA ILE A 131 1.25 -18.43 -2.90
C ILE A 131 2.16 -17.44 -3.63
N LYS A 132 1.74 -17.03 -4.82
CA LYS A 132 2.40 -15.98 -5.61
C LYS A 132 1.34 -15.03 -6.14
N ALA A 133 1.33 -13.79 -5.65
CA ALA A 133 0.56 -12.71 -6.25
C ALA A 133 1.50 -11.83 -7.08
N THR A 134 1.27 -11.77 -8.39
CA THR A 134 1.84 -10.71 -9.22
C THR A 134 0.71 -9.78 -9.61
N PHE A 135 0.75 -8.52 -9.19
CA PHE A 135 -0.37 -7.60 -9.37
C PHE A 135 0.07 -6.22 -9.82
N ARG A 136 -0.72 -5.61 -10.71
CA ARG A 136 -0.65 -4.20 -11.04
C ARG A 136 -1.39 -3.41 -9.98
N CYS A 137 -0.78 -2.32 -9.54
CA CYS A 137 -1.34 -1.39 -8.58
C CYS A 137 -1.36 -0.01 -9.23
N GLN A 138 -2.55 0.52 -9.55
CA GLN A 138 -2.72 1.89 -10.03
C GLN A 138 -3.19 2.79 -8.91
N ASN A 139 -2.83 4.08 -8.94
CA ASN A 139 -3.01 5.03 -7.84
C ASN A 139 -2.30 4.59 -6.55
N CYS A 140 -1.05 4.12 -6.67
CA CYS A 140 -0.32 3.49 -5.56
C CYS A 140 1.03 4.15 -5.23
N THR A 141 1.51 5.10 -6.01
CA THR A 141 2.79 5.79 -5.71
C THR A 141 2.64 6.93 -4.71
N ILE A 142 1.41 7.35 -4.43
CA ILE A 142 1.05 8.37 -3.45
C ILE A 142 -0.14 7.86 -2.65
N TRP A 143 -0.13 8.07 -1.34
CA TRP A 143 -1.20 7.69 -0.42
C TRP A 143 -1.31 8.72 0.72
N GLU A 144 -2.26 8.50 1.62
CA GLU A 144 -2.46 9.36 2.78
C GLU A 144 -1.26 9.27 3.74
N GLY A 145 -0.58 10.39 3.95
CA GLY A 145 0.58 10.45 4.85
C GLY A 145 1.91 10.01 4.24
N GLY A 146 1.95 9.59 2.96
CA GLY A 146 3.21 9.18 2.34
C GLY A 146 3.19 8.96 0.83
N SER A 147 4.35 8.57 0.32
CA SER A 147 4.58 8.33 -1.11
C SER A 147 5.78 7.43 -1.31
N LEU A 148 5.78 6.66 -2.40
CA LEU A 148 6.91 5.83 -2.79
C LEU A 148 8.11 6.71 -3.14
N GLY A 149 9.29 6.37 -2.64
CA GLY A 149 10.53 7.12 -2.87
C GLY A 149 10.50 8.55 -2.33
N SER A 150 9.64 8.86 -1.36
CA SER A 150 9.37 10.24 -0.92
C SER A 150 8.93 11.18 -2.07
N GLY A 151 8.24 10.63 -3.07
CA GLY A 151 7.75 11.35 -4.25
C GLY A 151 8.72 11.34 -5.42
N ASP A 152 9.92 10.78 -5.25
CA ASP A 152 10.91 10.58 -6.30
C ASP A 152 11.06 9.09 -6.61
N LEU A 153 10.47 8.68 -7.74
CA LEU A 153 10.53 7.28 -8.20
C LEU A 153 11.91 6.86 -8.71
N THR A 154 12.92 7.74 -8.68
CA THR A 154 14.32 7.40 -8.95
C THR A 154 15.17 7.33 -7.68
N SER A 155 14.56 7.53 -6.52
CA SER A 155 15.23 7.53 -5.22
C SER A 155 15.26 6.14 -4.56
N PHE A 156 15.79 6.09 -3.36
CA PHE A 156 15.77 4.91 -2.50
C PHE A 156 14.46 4.81 -1.72
N GLN A 157 13.95 3.59 -1.54
CA GLN A 157 12.80 3.26 -0.71
C GLN A 157 13.15 2.13 0.25
N VAL A 158 12.70 2.22 1.50
CA VAL A 158 12.67 1.06 2.41
C VAL A 158 11.34 0.35 2.22
N VAL A 159 11.34 -0.93 1.89
CA VAL A 159 10.13 -1.75 1.83
C VAL A 159 10.12 -2.68 3.03
N ALA A 160 8.95 -2.87 3.65
CA ALA A 160 8.77 -3.86 4.70
C ALA A 160 7.85 -4.99 4.21
N TYR A 161 8.01 -6.17 4.78
CA TYR A 161 7.09 -7.29 4.60
C TYR A 161 6.92 -8.03 5.92
N VAL A 162 5.80 -8.73 6.03
CA VAL A 162 5.36 -9.38 7.26
C VAL A 162 4.92 -10.80 6.99
N VAL A 163 5.05 -11.65 8.00
CA VAL A 163 4.54 -13.02 8.00
C VAL A 163 3.76 -13.30 9.27
N ALA A 164 2.61 -13.95 9.13
CA ALA A 164 1.88 -14.53 10.24
C ALA A 164 1.84 -16.05 10.06
N THR A 165 2.58 -16.75 10.89
CA THR A 165 2.67 -18.21 10.89
C THR A 165 1.73 -18.86 11.89
N THR A 166 1.27 -18.09 12.89
CA THR A 166 0.50 -18.61 14.03
C THR A 166 -0.99 -18.26 14.00
N THR A 167 -1.38 -17.26 13.20
CA THR A 167 -2.75 -16.74 13.12
C THR A 167 -3.23 -16.68 11.69
N LYS A 168 -4.56 -16.66 11.47
CA LYS A 168 -5.20 -16.55 10.16
C LYS A 168 -6.23 -15.42 10.18
N PRO A 169 -6.60 -14.86 9.01
CA PRO A 169 -7.77 -13.99 8.90
C PRO A 169 -9.02 -14.65 9.52
N SER A 170 -9.81 -13.88 10.26
CA SER A 170 -11.04 -14.36 10.91
C SER A 170 -12.12 -14.78 9.92
N ASP A 171 -12.22 -14.09 8.79
CA ASP A 171 -13.04 -14.45 7.64
C ASP A 171 -12.15 -14.50 6.39
N PRO A 172 -11.52 -15.65 6.09
CA PRO A 172 -10.59 -15.75 4.98
C PRO A 172 -11.19 -15.47 3.60
N ALA A 173 -12.52 -15.42 3.46
CA ALA A 173 -13.19 -15.06 2.21
C ALA A 173 -13.23 -13.54 1.97
N ASP A 174 -13.10 -12.74 3.04
CA ASP A 174 -13.24 -11.30 3.01
C ASP A 174 -11.87 -10.63 3.03
N VAL A 175 -11.57 -9.87 1.98
CA VAL A 175 -10.32 -9.08 1.88
C VAL A 175 -10.17 -8.07 3.01
N ASP A 176 -11.26 -7.66 3.65
CA ASP A 176 -11.30 -6.72 4.77
C ASP A 176 -11.34 -7.42 6.14
N SER A 177 -11.16 -8.75 6.17
CA SER A 177 -11.15 -9.56 7.39
C SER A 177 -10.29 -8.97 8.50
N VAL A 178 -10.74 -9.16 9.75
CA VAL A 178 -9.88 -8.95 10.91
C VAL A 178 -8.71 -9.91 10.81
N ILE A 179 -7.50 -9.38 10.98
CA ILE A 179 -6.25 -10.12 11.08
C ILE A 179 -5.63 -9.83 12.44
N GLN A 180 -4.93 -10.80 13.02
CA GLN A 180 -4.12 -10.57 14.21
C GLN A 180 -2.77 -9.97 13.81
N GLU A 181 -2.00 -9.48 14.78
CA GLU A 181 -0.64 -9.02 14.56
C GLU A 181 0.22 -10.13 13.92
N HIS A 182 1.09 -9.74 12.99
CA HIS A 182 2.07 -10.64 12.38
C HIS A 182 3.12 -11.04 13.41
N ASP A 183 3.55 -12.31 13.40
CA ASP A 183 4.55 -12.79 14.35
C ASP A 183 5.97 -12.38 13.99
N ASP A 184 6.24 -12.07 12.71
CA ASP A 184 7.54 -11.62 12.23
C ASP A 184 7.41 -10.61 11.08
N PHE A 185 8.45 -9.79 10.92
CA PHE A 185 8.58 -8.81 9.85
C PHE A 185 10.05 -8.50 9.59
N ASN A 186 10.35 -8.01 8.39
CA ASN A 186 11.68 -7.55 8.04
C ASN A 186 11.62 -6.48 6.93
N PHE A 187 12.75 -5.88 6.60
CA PHE A 187 12.89 -4.76 5.69
C PHE A 187 13.95 -5.02 4.63
N PHE A 188 13.84 -4.37 3.49
CA PHE A 188 14.94 -4.29 2.54
C PHE A 188 14.98 -2.93 1.85
N GLY A 189 16.17 -2.57 1.38
CA GLY A 189 16.38 -1.39 0.56
C GLY A 189 16.06 -1.63 -0.91
N LEU A 190 15.18 -0.81 -1.47
CA LEU A 190 14.82 -0.79 -2.88
C LEU A 190 15.38 0.45 -3.56
N ASP A 191 16.27 0.27 -4.54
CA ASP A 191 16.69 1.34 -5.44
C ASP A 191 15.67 1.45 -6.58
N LEU A 192 14.80 2.47 -6.51
CA LEU A 192 13.72 2.62 -7.48
C LEU A 192 14.24 2.98 -8.88
N SER A 193 15.42 3.61 -8.98
CA SER A 193 16.04 3.92 -10.27
C SER A 193 16.32 2.65 -11.11
N MET A 194 16.54 1.52 -10.44
CA MET A 194 16.80 0.21 -11.05
C MET A 194 15.53 -0.61 -11.29
N ALA A 195 14.37 -0.13 -10.82
CA ALA A 195 13.10 -0.85 -10.90
C ALA A 195 12.25 -0.45 -12.13
N HIS A 196 12.67 0.54 -12.91
CA HIS A 196 11.97 0.95 -14.14
C HIS A 196 12.22 -0.02 -15.30
N SER A 197 11.20 -0.28 -16.12
CA SER A 197 11.32 -1.14 -17.30
C SER A 197 10.62 -0.56 -18.54
N ASP A 198 11.36 -0.46 -19.65
CA ASP A 198 10.81 -0.14 -20.98
C ASP A 198 9.78 -1.16 -21.46
N SER A 199 9.81 -2.37 -20.92
CA SER A 199 8.87 -3.45 -21.24
C SER A 199 7.60 -3.43 -20.39
N TYR A 200 7.43 -2.47 -19.46
CA TYR A 200 6.31 -2.46 -18.51
C TYR A 200 4.93 -2.63 -19.17
N SER A 201 4.68 -1.91 -20.27
CA SER A 201 3.40 -1.98 -21.00
C SER A 201 3.08 -3.37 -21.57
N SER A 202 4.09 -4.19 -21.83
CA SER A 202 3.90 -5.58 -22.28
C SER A 202 3.47 -6.51 -21.15
N TYR A 203 3.79 -6.17 -19.89
CA TYR A 203 3.50 -7.00 -18.73
C TYR A 203 2.02 -6.95 -18.31
N ILE A 204 1.34 -5.84 -18.60
CA ILE A 204 -0.07 -5.61 -18.19
C ILE A 204 -1.10 -6.25 -19.13
N GLY A 205 -0.71 -6.68 -20.34
CA GLY A 205 -1.63 -7.11 -21.41
C GLY A 205 -2.45 -8.39 -21.16
N GLY A 206 -2.20 -9.10 -20.05
CA GLY A 206 -2.90 -10.34 -19.70
C GLY A 206 -3.85 -10.24 -18.49
N SER A 207 -4.01 -9.08 -17.87
CA SER A 207 -4.64 -8.95 -16.55
C SER A 207 -6.08 -9.49 -16.46
N VAL A 208 -6.41 -10.20 -15.37
CA VAL A 208 -7.78 -10.56 -14.99
C VAL A 208 -8.22 -9.61 -13.88
N THR A 209 -9.30 -8.86 -14.09
CA THR A 209 -9.80 -7.88 -13.12
C THR A 209 -10.56 -8.55 -11.99
N THR A 210 -9.95 -8.62 -10.80
CA THR A 210 -10.70 -8.92 -9.56
C THR A 210 -11.26 -7.60 -9.04
N SER A 211 -12.50 -7.28 -9.41
CA SER A 211 -13.17 -6.07 -8.94
C SER A 211 -13.74 -6.30 -7.54
N ALA A 212 -13.35 -5.49 -6.55
CA ALA A 212 -14.11 -5.37 -5.30
C ALA A 212 -15.54 -4.87 -5.63
N PRO A 213 -16.62 -5.40 -5.04
CA PRO A 213 -17.97 -5.05 -5.45
C PRO A 213 -18.35 -3.62 -5.05
N ALA A 214 -18.69 -2.78 -6.03
CA ALA A 214 -19.32 -1.49 -5.82
C ALA A 214 -20.83 -1.67 -5.55
N SER A 215 -21.29 -1.32 -4.35
CA SER A 215 -22.73 -1.26 -4.05
C SER A 215 -23.35 0.00 -4.66
N THR A 216 -24.34 -0.21 -5.54
CA THR A 216 -25.13 0.82 -6.22
C THR A 216 -26.43 1.08 -5.44
N THR A 217 -26.82 2.34 -5.28
CA THR A 217 -28.21 2.68 -4.91
C THR A 217 -28.64 3.97 -5.60
N THR A 218 -29.88 3.96 -6.10
CA THR A 218 -30.44 4.82 -7.13
C THR A 218 -31.07 6.12 -6.61
N HIS A 219 -30.92 7.16 -7.43
CA HIS A 219 -31.44 8.52 -7.32
C HIS A 219 -32.96 8.62 -7.55
N PRO A 220 -33.65 9.62 -6.97
CA PRO A 220 -34.75 10.28 -7.67
C PRO A 220 -34.49 11.79 -7.87
N THR A 221 -34.81 12.22 -9.08
CA THR A 221 -34.61 13.55 -9.67
C THR A 221 -35.62 14.58 -9.14
N SER A 222 -35.17 15.82 -8.89
CA SER A 222 -36.06 16.99 -8.81
C SER A 222 -35.40 18.26 -9.37
N THR A 223 -36.25 19.07 -9.96
CA THR A 223 -36.10 20.16 -10.93
C THR A 223 -35.46 21.46 -10.43
N SER A 224 -34.82 22.18 -11.37
CA SER A 224 -34.23 23.51 -11.19
C SER A 224 -35.28 24.62 -11.11
N HIS A 225 -34.99 25.68 -10.35
CA HIS A 225 -35.59 27.00 -10.51
C HIS A 225 -34.49 28.07 -10.41
N SER A 226 -34.52 29.00 -11.36
CA SER A 226 -33.64 30.15 -11.49
C SER A 226 -34.23 31.35 -10.75
N SER A 227 -33.41 32.10 -10.02
CA SER A 227 -33.73 33.48 -9.65
C SER A 227 -32.47 34.31 -9.46
N THR A 228 -32.52 35.50 -10.05
CA THR A 228 -31.45 36.48 -10.24
C THR A 228 -31.52 37.60 -9.19
N VAL A 229 -30.33 38.16 -8.88
CA VAL A 229 -30.00 39.51 -8.35
C VAL A 229 -30.21 39.80 -6.84
N ILE A 230 -29.12 40.19 -6.14
CA ILE A 230 -28.75 41.57 -5.69
C ILE A 230 -27.56 41.48 -4.71
N SER A 231 -26.51 42.26 -5.00
CA SER A 231 -25.30 42.38 -4.19
C SER A 231 -25.49 43.27 -2.96
N THR A 232 -25.16 42.74 -1.79
CA THR A 232 -24.89 43.50 -0.56
C THR A 232 -23.57 43.01 0.04
N THR A 233 -22.70 43.95 0.39
CA THR A 233 -21.39 43.71 1.00
C THR A 233 -21.56 43.06 2.38
N SER A 234 -21.17 41.79 2.49
CA SER A 234 -21.28 40.98 3.70
C SER A 234 -19.90 40.69 4.29
N SER A 235 -19.86 40.57 5.63
CA SER A 235 -18.73 40.14 6.45
C SER A 235 -17.99 38.91 5.90
N ALA A 236 -16.69 38.83 6.18
CA ALA A 236 -15.82 37.72 5.77
C ALA A 236 -16.50 36.35 6.02
N PRO A 237 -16.50 35.45 5.03
CA PRO A 237 -17.19 34.17 5.16
C PRO A 237 -16.54 33.32 6.27
N SER A 238 -17.38 32.69 7.09
CA SER A 238 -16.93 31.64 8.01
C SER A 238 -16.17 30.58 7.24
N ALA A 239 -15.14 29.98 7.87
CA ALA A 239 -14.38 28.90 7.24
C ALA A 239 -15.34 27.79 6.81
N THR A 240 -15.24 27.39 5.55
CA THR A 240 -15.99 26.26 4.97
C THR A 240 -15.04 25.12 4.66
N GLN A 241 -15.52 23.90 4.80
CA GLN A 241 -14.76 22.69 4.48
C GLN A 241 -14.80 22.37 2.99
N THR A 242 -13.68 21.89 2.47
CA THR A 242 -13.59 21.38 1.09
C THR A 242 -14.30 20.05 0.95
N GLU A 243 -14.51 19.63 -0.30
CA GLU A 243 -14.98 18.27 -0.60
C GLU A 243 -14.10 17.24 0.10
N TRP A 244 -14.74 16.23 0.70
CA TRP A 244 -14.14 15.19 1.53
C TRP A 244 -13.55 15.66 2.86
N GLY A 245 -13.66 16.96 3.21
CA GLY A 245 -13.27 17.48 4.53
C GLY A 245 -14.24 17.07 5.65
N GLN A 246 -13.71 16.85 6.86
CA GLN A 246 -14.55 16.57 8.03
C GLN A 246 -15.39 17.80 8.39
N CYS A 247 -16.70 17.63 8.49
CA CYS A 247 -17.67 18.70 8.79
C CYS A 247 -18.47 18.43 10.07
N GLY A 248 -18.15 17.36 10.79
CA GLY A 248 -18.81 17.03 12.04
C GLY A 248 -18.24 15.76 12.67
N GLY A 249 -18.70 15.48 13.87
CA GLY A 249 -18.24 14.33 14.65
C GLY A 249 -18.03 14.68 16.11
N THR A 250 -18.17 13.70 16.98
CA THR A 250 -17.89 13.87 18.41
C THR A 250 -16.43 14.29 18.60
N GLY A 251 -16.22 15.46 19.20
CA GLY A 251 -14.88 16.03 19.44
C GLY A 251 -14.31 16.88 18.30
N PHE A 252 -15.01 17.02 17.17
CA PHE A 252 -14.56 17.85 16.05
C PHE A 252 -14.73 19.35 16.36
N THR A 253 -13.66 20.14 16.22
CA THR A 253 -13.63 21.59 16.49
C THR A 253 -13.39 22.44 15.23
N GLY A 254 -13.29 21.81 14.07
CA GLY A 254 -13.10 22.47 12.79
C GLY A 254 -14.40 22.99 12.16
N PRO A 255 -14.33 23.55 10.95
CA PRO A 255 -15.51 24.11 10.30
C PRO A 255 -16.58 23.06 10.01
N THR A 256 -17.80 23.32 10.46
CA THR A 256 -18.95 22.38 10.34
C THR A 256 -19.81 22.65 9.11
N VAL A 257 -19.43 23.62 8.28
CA VAL A 257 -20.15 24.03 7.08
C VAL A 257 -19.30 23.65 5.87
N CYS A 258 -19.88 22.94 4.92
CA CYS A 258 -19.20 22.58 3.67
C CYS A 258 -19.19 23.73 2.66
N ALA A 259 -18.23 23.73 1.74
CA ALA A 259 -18.20 24.67 0.63
C ALA A 259 -19.48 24.58 -0.21
N SER A 260 -19.82 25.67 -0.91
CA SER A 260 -21.06 25.76 -1.68
C SER A 260 -21.23 24.58 -2.65
N GLY A 261 -22.38 23.92 -2.59
CA GLY A 261 -22.70 22.75 -3.41
C GLY A 261 -22.39 21.41 -2.74
N LEU A 262 -21.85 21.42 -1.52
CA LEU A 262 -21.56 20.22 -0.75
C LEU A 262 -22.45 20.13 0.50
N THR A 263 -22.80 18.91 0.89
CA THR A 263 -23.58 18.60 2.09
C THR A 263 -22.70 17.86 3.10
N CYS A 264 -22.86 18.18 4.37
CA CYS A 264 -22.21 17.43 5.45
C CYS A 264 -22.93 16.10 5.66
N VAL A 265 -22.36 15.01 5.14
CA VAL A 265 -22.94 13.66 5.16
C VAL A 265 -22.42 12.89 6.37
N ALA A 266 -23.31 12.19 7.07
CA ALA A 266 -22.94 11.29 8.15
C ALA A 266 -22.27 10.04 7.56
N VAL A 267 -20.96 9.90 7.79
CA VAL A 267 -20.19 8.75 7.30
C VAL A 267 -20.07 7.67 8.38
N SER A 268 -19.77 8.08 9.61
CA SER A 268 -19.73 7.18 10.77
C SER A 268 -20.26 7.90 12.02
N PRO A 269 -21.58 8.17 12.10
CA PRO A 269 -22.16 8.83 13.25
C PRO A 269 -22.04 7.94 14.52
N PRO A 270 -21.76 8.53 15.70
CA PRO A 270 -21.70 9.97 16.00
C PRO A 270 -20.30 10.59 15.85
N TYR A 271 -19.30 9.87 15.35
CA TYR A 271 -17.89 10.28 15.43
C TYR A 271 -17.35 11.00 14.20
N TYR A 272 -17.93 10.79 13.02
CA TYR A 272 -17.39 11.35 11.77
C TYR A 272 -18.47 11.69 10.74
N TYR A 273 -18.40 12.92 10.22
CA TYR A 273 -19.24 13.46 9.16
C TYR A 273 -18.34 14.20 8.17
N GLN A 274 -18.66 14.12 6.88
CA GLN A 274 -17.78 14.57 5.80
C GLN A 274 -18.54 15.33 4.72
N CYS A 275 -17.93 16.36 4.13
CA CYS A 275 -18.49 17.09 3.00
C CYS A 275 -18.48 16.26 1.72
N GLN A 276 -19.64 16.05 1.12
CA GLN A 276 -19.81 15.30 -0.13
C GLN A 276 -20.75 16.06 -1.06
N VAL A 277 -20.72 15.74 -2.35
CA VAL A 277 -21.67 16.27 -3.35
C VAL A 277 -23.09 15.73 -3.16
#